data_AF-A0A292PU76-F1
#
_entry.id   AF-A0A292PU76-F1
#
_cell.length_a   1.000
_cell.length_b   1.000
_cell.length_c   1.000
_cell.angle_alpha   90.00
_cell.angle_beta   90.00
_cell.angle_gamma   90.00
#
_symmetry.space_group_name_H-M   'P 1'
#
loop_
_entity.id
_entity.type
_entity.pdbx_description
1 polymer ?
#
loop_
_entity_poly.entity_id
_entity_poly.type
_entity_poly.pdbx_seq_one_letter_code
_entity_poly.pdbx_strand_id
1 'polypeptide(L)'
;MASAIDEEPDFDVVAKAVDQISQSEGHISLSHAALAAQLRKIPNIPVIQRGAHIRADTQALRTDMNQQFEGVDRRIEGMDQRFDGISRILEAILDKLTKLERSSNKQFQEIEKQCQMTNKQLQSTNQRLQNFEQQTNQQFQEIEKQCQMTNKQLQSTNQRLQNFEQQTNQQFQEIEKQFQKTNKQLQSTDQRLRNFEQQANKQLQNVEQQLADMKLRQESVDYNGLARVENSSITRCDAQLSPLRTAQNTPVADFPRSLYYLDHLSEETISILFKAYKLPEEGTLTARKLRLRSFIGVTM
;
A
#
# COMPACT_ATOMS: atom_id res chain seq x y z
N MET A 1 147.29 53.80 90.64
CA MET A 1 148.38 52.81 90.83
C MET A 1 148.02 51.57 90.03
N ALA A 2 148.90 51.19 89.09
CA ALA A 2 149.12 49.86 88.49
C ALA A 2 147.89 49.05 87.98
N SER A 3 147.91 48.34 86.85
CA SER A 3 148.87 48.04 85.78
C SER A 3 148.10 47.13 84.80
N ALA A 4 148.37 47.27 83.50
CA ALA A 4 148.31 46.31 82.38
C ALA A 4 147.50 44.98 82.56
N ILE A 5 146.79 44.46 81.57
CA ILE A 5 147.28 44.11 80.24
C ILE A 5 146.11 44.12 79.25
N ASP A 6 146.34 44.83 78.16
CA ASP A 6 145.63 44.80 76.89
C ASP A 6 146.24 43.64 76.07
N GLU A 7 145.47 42.59 75.80
CA GLU A 7 145.83 41.55 74.82
C GLU A 7 144.65 41.38 73.86
N GLU A 8 144.70 42.14 72.77
CA GLU A 8 143.95 41.82 71.56
C GLU A 8 144.27 40.37 71.14
N PRO A 9 143.27 39.54 70.81
CA PRO A 9 143.53 38.21 70.30
C PRO A 9 144.26 38.30 68.95
N ASP A 10 145.48 37.78 68.92
CA ASP A 10 146.30 37.64 67.72
C ASP A 10 145.55 36.77 66.68
N PHE A 11 144.98 37.43 65.67
CA PHE A 11 144.27 36.77 64.58
C PHE A 11 145.15 35.79 63.80
N ASP A 12 146.49 35.90 63.90
CA ASP A 12 147.44 34.97 63.28
C ASP A 12 147.50 33.62 64.04
N VAL A 13 147.20 33.63 65.35
CA VAL A 13 147.02 32.41 66.16
C VAL A 13 145.70 31.71 65.81
N VAL A 14 144.64 32.47 65.55
CA VAL A 14 143.33 31.92 65.14
C VAL A 14 143.41 31.34 63.73
N ALA A 15 144.12 31.98 62.80
CA ALA A 15 144.35 31.46 61.45
C ALA A 15 145.14 30.13 61.47
N LYS A 16 146.19 30.02 62.31
CA LYS A 16 146.91 28.75 62.51
C LYS A 16 146.04 27.65 63.11
N ALA A 17 145.11 27.97 64.01
CA ALA A 17 144.19 26.99 64.58
C ALA A 17 143.17 26.47 63.55
N VAL A 18 142.68 27.33 62.65
CA VAL A 18 141.77 26.92 61.56
C VAL A 18 142.49 26.04 60.53
N ASP A 19 143.74 26.36 60.17
CA ASP A 19 144.56 25.52 59.28
C ASP A 19 144.85 24.14 59.91
N GLN A 20 145.08 24.09 61.23
CA GLN A 20 145.24 22.82 61.95
C GLN A 20 143.95 21.99 61.98
N ILE A 21 142.77 22.62 62.06
CA ILE A 21 141.48 21.92 61.99
C ILE A 21 141.23 21.38 60.57
N SER A 22 141.48 22.16 59.51
CA SER A 22 141.36 21.66 58.13
C SER A 22 142.36 20.55 57.80
N GLN A 23 143.59 20.61 58.34
CA GLN A 23 144.54 19.49 58.25
C GLN A 23 144.01 18.26 59.01
N SER A 24 143.41 18.45 60.20
CA SER A 24 142.79 17.36 60.96
C SER A 24 141.60 16.71 60.23
N GLU A 25 140.76 17.49 59.55
CA GLU A 25 139.65 16.99 58.73
C GLU A 25 140.16 16.22 57.50
N GLY A 26 141.23 16.69 56.87
CA GLY A 26 141.93 15.97 55.81
C GLY A 26 142.48 14.62 56.29
N HIS A 27 143.09 14.58 57.48
CA HIS A 27 143.57 13.35 58.10
C HIS A 27 142.44 12.41 58.53
N ILE A 28 141.30 12.93 59.01
CA ILE A 28 140.13 12.12 59.35
C ILE A 28 139.53 11.48 58.09
N SER A 29 139.39 12.24 57.00
CA SER A 29 138.88 11.74 55.73
C SER A 29 139.79 10.66 55.12
N LEU A 30 141.11 10.88 55.15
CA LEU A 30 142.11 9.88 54.76
C LEU A 30 142.08 8.65 55.68
N SER A 31 141.88 8.83 56.99
CA SER A 31 141.74 7.72 57.94
C SER A 31 140.47 6.91 57.69
N HIS A 32 139.35 7.56 57.34
CA HIS A 32 138.09 6.91 56.98
C HIS A 32 138.22 6.15 55.66
N ALA A 33 138.91 6.71 54.67
CA ALA A 33 139.20 6.03 53.41
C ALA A 33 140.14 4.82 53.62
N ALA A 34 141.16 4.96 54.47
CA ALA A 34 142.06 3.87 54.85
C ALA A 34 141.35 2.77 55.66
N LEU A 35 140.46 3.14 56.59
CA LEU A 35 139.63 2.21 57.35
C LEU A 35 138.67 1.44 56.42
N ALA A 36 138.05 2.13 55.44
CA ALA A 36 137.21 1.49 54.44
C ALA A 36 137.99 0.53 53.52
N ALA A 37 139.25 0.85 53.21
CA ALA A 37 140.14 -0.02 52.45
C ALA A 37 140.63 -1.23 53.26
N GLN A 38 140.85 -1.07 54.58
CA GLN A 38 141.19 -2.18 55.49
C GLN A 38 139.98 -3.09 55.77
N LEU A 39 138.79 -2.54 55.94
CA LEU A 39 137.55 -3.30 56.12
C LEU A 39 137.21 -4.17 54.90
N ARG A 40 137.63 -3.78 53.69
CA ARG A 40 137.51 -4.61 52.47
C ARG A 40 138.48 -5.80 52.40
N LYS A 41 139.55 -5.81 53.20
CA LYS A 41 140.56 -6.90 53.23
C LYS A 41 140.28 -7.99 54.26
N ILE A 42 139.26 -7.83 55.10
CA ILE A 42 138.84 -8.85 56.07
C ILE A 42 137.79 -9.76 55.42
N PRO A 43 138.11 -11.02 55.13
CA PRO A 43 137.10 -11.94 54.61
C PRO A 43 136.18 -12.35 55.76
N ASN A 44 134.87 -12.21 55.52
CA ASN A 44 133.83 -12.98 56.19
C ASN A 44 133.57 -12.69 57.69
N ILE A 45 132.92 -11.57 58.01
CA ILE A 45 132.24 -11.36 59.30
C ILE A 45 130.82 -11.96 59.20
N PRO A 46 130.44 -12.97 60.02
CA PRO A 46 129.13 -13.64 59.94
C PRO A 46 127.93 -12.70 60.10
N VAL A 47 128.09 -11.59 60.83
CA VAL A 47 127.08 -10.53 60.97
C VAL A 47 126.80 -9.83 59.63
N ILE A 48 127.81 -9.61 58.80
CA ILE A 48 127.65 -8.98 57.49
C ILE A 48 126.97 -9.95 56.51
N GLN A 49 127.32 -11.25 56.56
CA GLN A 49 126.64 -12.28 55.77
C GLN A 49 125.17 -12.49 56.20
N ARG A 50 124.88 -12.56 57.50
CA ARG A 50 123.50 -12.64 58.02
C ARG A 50 122.70 -11.38 57.70
N GLY A 51 123.31 -10.20 57.82
CA GLY A 51 122.69 -8.94 57.38
C GLY A 51 122.39 -8.90 55.89
N ALA A 52 123.24 -9.52 55.05
CA ALA A 52 122.99 -9.67 53.62
C ALA A 52 121.85 -10.67 53.32
N HIS A 53 121.74 -11.77 54.06
CA HIS A 53 120.64 -12.74 53.92
C HIS A 53 119.31 -12.14 54.41
N ILE A 54 119.30 -11.47 55.57
CA ILE A 54 118.12 -10.74 56.07
C ILE A 54 117.70 -9.66 55.07
N ARG A 55 118.65 -8.96 54.44
CA ARG A 55 118.34 -7.98 53.38
C ARG A 55 117.74 -8.65 52.15
N ALA A 56 118.26 -9.81 51.75
CA ALA A 56 117.70 -10.58 50.64
C ALA A 56 116.30 -11.11 50.95
N ASP A 57 116.07 -11.65 52.15
CA ASP A 57 114.77 -12.16 52.60
C ASP A 57 113.75 -11.02 52.74
N THR A 58 114.16 -9.87 53.28
CA THR A 58 113.30 -8.68 53.36
C THR A 58 113.02 -8.08 51.98
N GLN A 59 113.97 -8.14 51.04
CA GLN A 59 113.73 -7.77 49.64
C GLN A 59 112.80 -8.77 48.94
N ALA A 60 112.96 -10.07 49.19
CA ALA A 60 112.09 -11.12 48.66
C ALA A 60 110.67 -10.98 49.20
N LEU A 61 110.52 -10.80 50.52
CA LEU A 61 109.22 -10.53 51.17
C LEU A 61 108.58 -9.26 50.62
N ARG A 62 109.34 -8.16 50.48
CA ARG A 62 108.84 -6.93 49.87
C ARG A 62 108.36 -7.17 48.44
N THR A 63 109.07 -8.00 47.68
CA THR A 63 108.71 -8.34 46.30
C THR A 63 107.45 -9.21 46.25
N ASP A 64 107.34 -10.23 47.10
CA ASP A 64 106.15 -11.10 47.21
C ASP A 64 104.93 -10.30 47.68
N MET A 65 105.09 -9.44 48.70
CA MET A 65 104.04 -8.53 49.15
C MET A 65 103.60 -7.60 48.02
N ASN A 66 104.53 -6.99 47.29
CA ASN A 66 104.18 -6.15 46.13
C ASN A 66 103.41 -6.94 45.07
N GLN A 67 103.81 -8.18 44.77
CA GLN A 67 103.09 -9.03 43.81
C GLN A 67 101.68 -9.40 44.29
N GLN A 68 101.52 -9.69 45.59
CA GLN A 68 100.22 -9.95 46.19
C GLN A 68 99.33 -8.71 46.17
N PHE A 69 99.88 -7.53 46.49
CA PHE A 69 99.15 -6.26 46.39
C PHE A 69 98.74 -5.96 44.95
N GLU A 70 99.63 -6.10 43.96
CA GLU A 70 99.29 -5.99 42.54
C GLU A 70 98.22 -7.01 42.09
N GLY A 71 98.23 -8.21 42.69
CA GLY A 71 97.20 -9.22 42.48
C GLY A 71 95.85 -8.83 43.07
N VAL A 72 95.85 -8.20 44.24
CA VAL A 72 94.65 -7.65 44.89
C VAL A 72 94.11 -6.46 44.11
N ASP A 73 94.96 -5.51 43.71
CA ASP A 73 94.58 -4.33 42.94
C ASP A 73 93.93 -4.72 41.62
N ARG A 74 94.53 -5.66 40.87
CA ARG A 74 93.92 -6.19 39.63
C ARG A 74 92.56 -6.86 39.86
N ARG A 75 92.38 -7.55 40.99
CA ARG A 75 91.09 -8.15 41.34
C ARG A 75 90.06 -7.09 41.72
N ILE A 76 90.46 -6.03 42.41
CA ILE A 76 89.60 -4.90 42.77
C ILE A 76 89.19 -4.14 41.50
N GLU A 77 90.13 -3.81 40.62
CA GLU A 77 89.83 -3.20 39.31
C GLU A 77 88.87 -4.06 38.48
N GLY A 78 89.08 -5.38 38.44
CA GLY A 78 88.17 -6.32 37.78
C GLY A 78 86.78 -6.39 38.44
N MET A 79 86.71 -6.13 39.75
CA MET A 79 85.45 -6.04 40.48
C MET A 79 84.71 -4.73 40.19
N ASP A 80 85.43 -3.60 40.14
CA ASP A 80 84.87 -2.29 39.77
C ASP A 80 84.31 -2.31 38.35
N GLN A 81 85.03 -2.88 37.38
CA GLN A 81 84.54 -3.05 36.02
C GLN A 81 83.25 -3.89 35.95
N ARG A 82 83.15 -4.94 36.78
CA ARG A 82 81.93 -5.76 36.88
C ARG A 82 80.79 -4.98 37.52
N PHE A 83 81.06 -4.18 38.56
CA PHE A 83 80.05 -3.33 39.20
C PHE A 83 79.55 -2.23 38.27
N ASP A 84 80.43 -1.61 37.48
CA ASP A 84 80.05 -0.67 36.43
C ASP A 84 79.16 -1.34 35.37
N GLY A 85 79.53 -2.55 34.94
CA GLY A 85 78.72 -3.35 34.02
C GLY A 85 77.32 -3.65 34.57
N ILE A 86 77.23 -4.06 35.83
CA ILE A 86 75.95 -4.32 36.52
C ILE A 86 75.12 -3.03 36.62
N SER A 87 75.74 -1.91 37.00
CA SER A 87 75.05 -0.62 37.15
C SER A 87 74.42 -0.16 35.84
N ARG A 88 75.16 -0.28 34.72
CA ARG A 88 74.62 0.02 33.38
C ARG A 88 73.45 -0.89 32.98
N ILE A 89 73.53 -2.18 33.31
CA ILE A 89 72.42 -3.11 33.04
C ILE A 89 71.20 -2.74 33.87
N LEU A 90 71.38 -2.40 35.15
CA LEU A 90 70.28 -1.99 36.02
C LEU A 90 69.61 -0.70 35.53
N GLU A 91 70.38 0.29 35.09
CA GLU A 91 69.85 1.51 34.47
C GLU A 91 69.05 1.19 33.19
N ALA A 92 69.57 0.31 32.33
CA ALA A 92 68.89 -0.09 31.11
C ALA A 92 67.58 -0.86 31.38
N ILE A 93 67.57 -1.72 32.42
CA ILE A 93 66.36 -2.41 32.87
C ILE A 93 65.34 -1.40 33.42
N LEU A 94 65.78 -0.45 34.24
CA LEU A 94 64.92 0.57 34.82
C LEU A 94 64.26 1.44 33.73
N ASP A 95 65.03 1.84 32.71
CA ASP A 95 64.49 2.59 31.57
C ASP A 95 63.46 1.77 30.77
N LYS A 96 63.75 0.49 30.50
CA LYS A 96 62.78 -0.41 29.82
C LYS A 96 61.50 -0.60 30.63
N LEU A 97 61.62 -0.83 31.95
CA LEU A 97 60.46 -0.98 32.83
C LEU A 97 59.63 0.31 32.87
N THR A 98 60.28 1.47 32.98
CA THR A 98 59.60 2.77 32.96
C THR A 98 58.88 3.01 31.63
N LYS A 99 59.51 2.67 30.50
CA LYS A 99 58.89 2.77 29.16
C LYS A 99 57.70 1.82 29.02
N LEU A 100 57.84 0.57 29.50
CA LEU A 100 56.78 -0.42 29.48
C LEU A 100 55.59 0.02 30.32
N GLU A 101 55.82 0.49 31.54
CA GLU A 101 54.79 1.02 32.44
C GLU A 101 54.06 2.19 31.78
N ARG A 102 54.79 3.16 31.22
CA ARG A 102 54.18 4.30 30.50
C ARG A 102 53.36 3.86 29.29
N SER A 103 53.85 2.90 28.50
CA SER A 103 53.14 2.38 27.33
C SER A 103 51.87 1.63 27.75
N SER A 104 51.98 0.76 28.75
CA SER A 104 50.86 -0.02 29.29
C SER A 104 49.79 0.89 29.87
N ASN A 105 50.16 1.90 30.65
CA ASN A 105 49.20 2.85 31.23
C ASN A 105 48.46 3.65 30.14
N LYS A 106 49.16 4.07 29.06
CA LYS A 106 48.51 4.70 27.90
C LYS A 106 47.51 3.77 27.21
N GLN A 107 47.86 2.49 27.04
CA GLN A 107 46.96 1.50 26.45
C GLN A 107 45.73 1.26 27.32
N PHE A 108 45.89 1.17 28.64
CA PHE A 108 44.77 1.03 29.57
C PHE A 108 43.82 2.23 29.51
N GLN A 109 44.36 3.45 29.46
CA GLN A 109 43.54 4.66 29.32
C GLN A 109 42.77 4.69 27.99
N GLU A 110 43.38 4.22 26.90
CA GLU A 110 42.68 4.14 25.61
C GLU A 110 41.57 3.08 25.64
N ILE A 111 41.85 1.90 26.17
CA ILE A 111 40.83 0.84 26.34
C ILE A 111 39.68 1.34 27.19
N GLU A 112 39.95 2.03 28.30
CA GLU A 112 38.91 2.60 29.15
C GLU A 112 38.01 3.58 28.38
N LYS A 113 38.60 4.48 27.58
CA LYS A 113 37.84 5.40 26.72
C LYS A 113 36.99 4.66 25.70
N GLN A 114 37.55 3.63 25.05
CA GLN A 114 36.82 2.82 24.07
C GLN A 114 35.66 2.06 24.71
N CYS A 115 35.86 1.47 25.90
CA CYS A 115 34.81 0.83 26.67
C CYS A 115 33.70 1.82 27.05
N GLN A 116 34.04 3.03 27.50
CA GLN A 116 33.06 4.08 27.79
C GLN A 116 32.26 4.50 26.55
N MET A 117 32.92 4.66 25.41
CA MET A 117 32.26 5.00 24.14
C MET A 117 31.32 3.88 23.69
N THR A 118 31.78 2.63 23.77
CA THR A 118 31.00 1.43 23.40
C THR A 118 29.77 1.31 24.29
N ASN A 119 29.92 1.54 25.60
CA ASN A 119 28.79 1.51 26.52
C ASN A 119 27.74 2.58 26.20
N LYS A 120 28.16 3.80 25.85
CA LYS A 120 27.24 4.86 25.38
C LYS A 120 26.51 4.45 24.09
N GLN A 121 27.21 3.83 23.15
CA GLN A 121 26.61 3.33 21.91
C GLN A 121 25.61 2.20 22.16
N LEU A 122 25.92 1.28 23.07
CA LEU A 122 25.02 0.21 23.50
C LEU A 122 23.75 0.79 24.15
N GLN A 123 23.89 1.77 25.04
CA GLN A 123 22.75 2.45 25.66
C GLN A 123 21.85 3.13 24.62
N SER A 124 22.45 3.86 23.67
CA SER A 124 21.70 4.50 22.57
C SER A 124 20.99 3.48 21.68
N THR A 125 21.68 2.39 21.33
CA THR A 125 21.08 1.29 20.56
C THR A 125 19.91 0.66 21.31
N ASN A 126 20.06 0.42 22.61
CA ASN A 126 19.00 -0.15 23.43
C ASN A 126 17.77 0.76 23.50
N GLN A 127 17.96 2.07 23.67
CA GLN A 127 16.86 3.05 23.62
C GLN A 127 16.17 3.07 22.25
N ARG A 128 16.95 3.01 21.16
CA ARG A 128 16.39 2.94 19.80
C ARG A 128 15.57 1.67 19.58
N LEU A 129 16.03 0.53 20.08
CA LEU A 129 15.30 -0.74 20.01
C LEU A 129 13.99 -0.69 20.80
N GLN A 130 14.01 -0.15 22.02
CA GLN A 130 12.79 0.03 22.82
C GLN A 130 11.77 0.94 22.12
N ASN A 131 12.24 2.07 21.58
CA ASN A 131 11.38 2.99 20.82
C ASN A 131 10.80 2.30 19.57
N PHE A 132 11.62 1.53 18.86
CA PHE A 132 11.20 0.79 17.68
C PHE A 132 10.15 -0.28 18.02
N GLU A 133 10.36 -1.04 19.12
CA GLU A 133 9.40 -2.03 19.60
C GLU A 133 8.06 -1.38 19.96
N GLN A 134 8.10 -0.25 20.68
CA GLN A 134 6.89 0.49 21.04
C GLN A 134 6.16 1.01 19.80
N GLN A 135 6.86 1.62 18.85
CA GLN A 135 6.26 2.13 17.61
C GLN A 135 5.66 1.00 16.77
N THR A 136 6.40 -0.10 16.60
CA THR A 136 5.95 -1.28 15.88
C THR A 136 4.67 -1.84 16.50
N ASN A 137 4.63 -1.99 17.83
CA ASN A 137 3.44 -2.46 18.53
C ASN A 137 2.23 -1.52 18.37
N GLN A 138 2.45 -0.20 18.43
CA GLN A 138 1.39 0.78 18.19
C GLN A 138 0.84 0.68 16.76
N GLN A 139 1.71 0.53 15.77
CA GLN A 139 1.30 0.35 14.38
C GLN A 139 0.50 -0.94 14.19
N PHE A 140 0.93 -2.05 14.79
CA PHE A 140 0.18 -3.30 14.74
C PHE A 140 -1.21 -3.18 15.36
N GLN A 141 -1.34 -2.53 16.52
CA GLN A 141 -2.64 -2.30 17.15
C GLN A 141 -3.56 -1.43 16.30
N GLU A 142 -3.02 -0.41 15.63
CA GLU A 142 -3.81 0.44 14.73
C GLU A 142 -4.26 -0.33 13.50
N ILE A 143 -3.37 -1.10 12.87
CA ILE A 143 -3.72 -1.98 11.75
C ILE A 143 -4.82 -2.96 12.15
N GLU A 144 -4.71 -3.57 13.33
CA GLU A 144 -5.73 -4.48 13.85
C GLU A 144 -7.10 -3.80 13.98
N LYS A 145 -7.15 -2.59 14.57
CA LYS A 145 -8.38 -1.79 14.67
C LYS A 145 -8.96 -1.44 13.30
N GLN A 146 -8.12 -1.02 12.36
CA GLN A 146 -8.55 -0.71 10.99
C GLN A 146 -9.13 -1.94 10.30
N CYS A 147 -8.45 -3.09 10.38
CA CYS A 147 -8.96 -4.36 9.85
C CYS A 147 -10.32 -4.74 10.47
N GLN A 148 -10.49 -4.57 11.78
CA GLN A 148 -11.78 -4.80 12.44
C GLN A 148 -12.88 -3.86 11.94
N MET A 149 -12.57 -2.58 11.73
CA MET A 149 -13.52 -1.60 11.19
C MET A 149 -13.90 -1.92 9.75
N THR A 150 -12.92 -2.23 8.89
CA THR A 150 -13.15 -2.67 7.51
C THR A 150 -14.02 -3.92 7.46
N ASN A 151 -13.78 -4.89 8.34
CA ASN A 151 -14.59 -6.10 8.40
C ASN A 151 -16.05 -5.79 8.77
N LYS A 152 -16.29 -4.91 9.75
CA LYS A 152 -17.65 -4.44 10.08
C LYS A 152 -18.32 -3.74 8.90
N GLN A 153 -17.59 -2.89 8.17
CA GLN A 153 -18.12 -2.21 6.97
C GLN A 153 -18.47 -3.20 5.86
N LEU A 154 -17.64 -4.23 5.64
CA LEU A 154 -17.92 -5.30 4.68
C LEU A 154 -19.17 -6.07 5.08
N GLN A 155 -19.34 -6.41 6.35
CA GLN A 155 -20.55 -7.07 6.85
C GLN A 155 -21.80 -6.23 6.62
N SER A 156 -21.77 -4.93 6.96
CA SER A 156 -22.90 -4.02 6.70
C SER A 156 -23.20 -3.87 5.20
N THR A 157 -22.16 -3.82 4.36
CA THR A 157 -22.33 -3.76 2.90
C THR A 157 -22.97 -5.04 2.38
N ASN A 158 -22.54 -6.20 2.87
CA ASN A 158 -23.11 -7.49 2.48
C ASN A 158 -24.60 -7.59 2.88
N GLN A 159 -24.96 -7.13 4.08
CA GLN A 159 -26.36 -7.05 4.51
C GLN A 159 -27.19 -6.11 3.61
N ARG A 160 -26.65 -4.95 3.24
CA ARG A 160 -27.32 -4.03 2.32
C ARG A 160 -27.54 -4.64 0.94
N LEU A 161 -26.56 -5.39 0.43
CA LEU A 161 -26.69 -6.09 -0.85
C LEU A 161 -27.77 -7.19 -0.80
N GLN A 162 -27.81 -7.98 0.27
CA GLN A 162 -28.87 -8.99 0.47
C GLN A 162 -30.26 -8.36 0.53
N ASN A 163 -30.41 -7.25 1.29
CA ASN A 163 -31.66 -6.53 1.37
C ASN A 163 -32.08 -5.94 0.01
N PHE A 164 -31.11 -5.39 -0.74
CA PHE A 164 -31.36 -4.87 -2.08
C PHE A 164 -31.81 -5.98 -3.04
N GLU A 165 -31.11 -7.11 -3.07
CA GLU A 165 -31.47 -8.28 -3.88
C GLU A 165 -32.89 -8.76 -3.56
N GLN A 166 -33.24 -8.85 -2.27
CA GLN A 166 -34.58 -9.23 -1.84
C GLN A 166 -35.64 -8.21 -2.29
N GLN A 167 -35.38 -6.91 -2.14
CA GLN A 167 -36.29 -5.86 -2.57
C GLN A 167 -36.49 -5.87 -4.08
N THR A 168 -35.41 -5.99 -4.85
CA THR A 168 -35.46 -6.07 -6.32
C THR A 168 -36.27 -7.27 -6.76
N ASN A 169 -36.05 -8.45 -6.17
CA ASN A 169 -36.83 -9.64 -6.49
C ASN A 169 -38.32 -9.47 -6.17
N GLN A 170 -38.66 -8.84 -5.05
CA GLN A 170 -40.06 -8.53 -4.72
C GLN A 170 -40.69 -7.58 -5.73
N GLN A 171 -39.97 -6.52 -6.14
CA GLN A 171 -40.45 -5.59 -7.16
C GLN A 171 -40.67 -6.28 -8.51
N PHE A 172 -39.76 -7.15 -8.94
CA PHE A 172 -39.92 -7.92 -10.17
C PHE A 172 -41.17 -8.82 -10.13
N GLN A 173 -41.40 -9.52 -9.02
CA GLN A 173 -42.59 -10.35 -8.85
C GLN A 173 -43.89 -9.53 -8.91
N GLU A 174 -43.89 -8.32 -8.34
CA GLU A 174 -45.06 -7.45 -8.40
C GLU A 174 -45.30 -6.91 -9.82
N ILE A 175 -44.24 -6.50 -10.52
CA ILE A 175 -44.31 -6.09 -11.92
C ILE A 175 -44.86 -7.24 -12.78
N GLU A 176 -44.40 -8.47 -12.55
CA GLU A 176 -44.88 -9.64 -13.28
C GLU A 176 -46.38 -9.86 -13.05
N LYS A 177 -46.86 -9.74 -11.81
CA LYS A 177 -48.30 -9.82 -11.50
C LYS A 177 -49.10 -8.71 -12.18
N GLN A 178 -48.61 -7.47 -12.16
CA GLN A 178 -49.28 -6.35 -12.85
C GLN A 178 -49.33 -6.59 -14.35
N PHE A 179 -48.23 -7.08 -14.94
CA PHE A 179 -48.19 -7.44 -16.36
C PHE A 179 -49.22 -8.52 -16.70
N GLN A 180 -49.32 -9.58 -15.90
CA GLN A 180 -50.34 -10.62 -16.08
C GLN A 180 -51.77 -10.06 -15.99
N LYS A 181 -52.03 -9.16 -15.04
CA LYS A 181 -53.34 -8.49 -14.88
C LYS A 181 -53.67 -7.64 -16.11
N THR A 182 -52.74 -6.82 -16.56
CA THR A 182 -52.90 -5.98 -17.76
C THR A 182 -53.14 -6.84 -18.99
N ASN A 183 -52.41 -7.94 -19.15
CA ASN A 183 -52.59 -8.87 -20.26
C ASN A 183 -54.01 -9.48 -20.28
N LYS A 184 -54.55 -9.89 -19.11
CA LYS A 184 -55.94 -10.35 -18.99
C LYS A 184 -56.96 -9.27 -19.35
N GLN A 185 -56.72 -8.04 -18.93
CA GLN A 185 -57.59 -6.90 -19.27
C GLN A 185 -57.57 -6.60 -20.77
N LEU A 186 -56.41 -6.66 -21.41
CA LEU A 186 -56.27 -6.50 -22.86
C LEU A 186 -57.06 -7.57 -23.60
N GLN A 187 -56.91 -8.85 -23.22
CA GLN A 187 -57.67 -9.96 -23.81
C GLN A 187 -59.20 -9.78 -23.66
N SER A 188 -59.66 -9.31 -22.49
CA SER A 188 -61.07 -9.01 -22.27
C SER A 188 -61.55 -7.85 -23.15
N THR A 189 -60.72 -6.82 -23.32
CA THR A 189 -61.02 -5.67 -24.18
C THR A 189 -61.10 -6.08 -25.64
N ASP A 190 -60.15 -6.87 -26.13
CA ASP A 190 -60.16 -7.44 -27.48
C ASP A 190 -61.43 -8.26 -27.72
N GLN A 191 -61.86 -9.06 -26.74
CA GLN A 191 -63.10 -9.83 -26.85
C GLN A 191 -64.33 -8.92 -26.92
N ARG A 192 -64.39 -7.87 -26.10
CA ARG A 192 -65.48 -6.89 -26.13
C ARG A 192 -65.53 -6.14 -27.45
N LEU A 193 -64.37 -5.76 -28.01
CA LEU A 193 -64.27 -5.12 -29.31
C LEU A 193 -64.79 -6.03 -30.43
N ARG A 194 -64.38 -7.31 -30.46
CA ARG A 194 -64.91 -8.29 -31.41
C ARG A 194 -66.43 -8.44 -31.31
N ASN A 195 -66.97 -8.54 -30.10
CA ASN A 195 -68.41 -8.64 -29.90
C ASN A 195 -69.16 -7.38 -30.37
N PHE A 196 -68.60 -6.20 -30.06
CA PHE A 196 -69.15 -4.92 -30.52
C PHE A 196 -69.15 -4.81 -32.04
N GLU A 197 -68.03 -5.18 -32.69
CA GLU A 197 -67.91 -5.19 -34.14
C GLU A 197 -68.96 -6.11 -34.79
N GLN A 198 -69.15 -7.32 -34.25
CA GLN A 198 -70.21 -8.23 -34.72
C GLN A 198 -71.61 -7.65 -34.54
N GLN A 199 -71.88 -7.03 -33.39
CA GLN A 199 -73.19 -6.41 -33.12
C GLN A 199 -73.44 -5.21 -34.04
N ALA A 200 -72.44 -4.35 -34.24
CA ALA A 200 -72.51 -3.19 -35.12
C ALA A 200 -72.77 -3.62 -36.57
N ASN A 201 -72.06 -4.64 -37.06
CA ASN A 201 -72.27 -5.19 -38.41
C ASN A 201 -73.70 -5.73 -38.58
N LYS A 202 -74.23 -6.44 -37.57
CA LYS A 202 -75.61 -6.95 -37.62
C LYS A 202 -76.65 -5.83 -37.63
N GLN A 203 -76.44 -4.78 -36.84
CA GLN A 203 -77.33 -3.60 -36.83
C GLN A 203 -77.29 -2.87 -38.17
N LEU A 204 -76.09 -2.69 -38.74
CA LEU A 204 -75.92 -2.06 -40.05
C LEU A 204 -76.65 -2.83 -41.15
N GLN A 205 -76.48 -4.16 -41.21
CA GLN A 205 -77.19 -5.02 -42.15
C GLN A 205 -78.72 -4.91 -42.04
N ASN A 206 -79.24 -4.84 -40.81
CA ASN A 206 -80.69 -4.68 -40.60
C ASN A 206 -81.17 -3.30 -41.08
N VAL A 207 -80.41 -2.24 -40.83
CA VAL A 207 -80.74 -0.88 -41.30
C VAL A 207 -80.68 -0.81 -42.83
N GLU A 208 -79.64 -1.39 -43.45
CA GLU A 208 -79.52 -1.48 -44.90
C GLU A 208 -80.73 -2.19 -45.52
N GLN A 209 -81.16 -3.30 -44.92
CA GLN A 209 -82.34 -4.05 -45.37
C GLN A 209 -83.64 -3.24 -45.19
N GLN A 210 -83.82 -2.57 -44.05
CA GLN A 210 -84.98 -1.72 -43.80
C GLN A 210 -85.04 -0.55 -44.79
N LEU A 211 -83.91 0.09 -45.07
CA LEU A 211 -83.83 1.19 -46.03
C LEU A 211 -84.16 0.72 -47.45
N ALA A 212 -83.70 -0.48 -47.84
CA ALA A 212 -84.05 -1.08 -49.12
C ALA A 212 -85.55 -1.38 -49.24
N ASP A 213 -86.18 -1.96 -48.21
CA ASP A 213 -87.64 -2.21 -48.19
C ASP A 213 -88.44 -0.90 -48.22
N MET A 214 -88.02 0.11 -47.45
CA MET A 214 -88.64 1.43 -47.47
C MET A 214 -88.58 2.08 -48.84
N LYS A 215 -87.43 1.99 -49.53
CA LYS A 215 -87.27 2.53 -50.88
C LYS A 215 -88.23 1.87 -51.87
N LEU A 216 -88.35 0.53 -51.84
CA LEU A 216 -89.28 -0.20 -52.70
C LEU A 216 -90.74 0.19 -52.42
N ARG A 217 -91.11 0.33 -51.14
CA ARG A 217 -92.46 0.77 -50.76
C ARG A 217 -92.74 2.19 -51.23
N GLN A 218 -91.78 3.10 -51.10
CA GLN A 218 -91.93 4.49 -51.57
C GLN A 218 -92.20 4.52 -53.09
N GLU A 219 -91.39 3.81 -53.88
CA GLU A 219 -91.58 3.70 -55.33
C GLU A 219 -92.95 3.11 -55.71
N SER A 220 -93.43 2.11 -54.96
CA SER A 220 -94.75 1.51 -55.15
C SER A 220 -95.89 2.49 -54.83
N VAL A 221 -95.78 3.23 -53.72
CA VAL A 221 -96.79 4.21 -53.31
C VAL A 221 -96.89 5.35 -54.33
N ASP A 222 -95.75 5.87 -54.77
CA ASP A 222 -95.70 6.95 -55.77
C ASP A 222 -96.33 6.50 -57.09
N TYR A 223 -95.98 5.29 -57.57
CA TYR A 223 -96.58 4.72 -58.78
C TYR A 223 -98.08 4.48 -58.64
N ASN A 224 -98.52 3.92 -57.51
CA ASN A 224 -99.94 3.65 -57.25
C ASN A 224 -100.76 4.93 -57.12
N GLY A 225 -100.18 5.98 -56.53
CA GLY A 225 -100.80 7.30 -56.47
C GLY A 225 -101.09 7.84 -57.88
N LEU A 226 -100.09 7.77 -58.77
CA LEU A 226 -100.25 8.18 -60.17
C LEU A 226 -101.29 7.32 -60.90
N ALA A 227 -101.20 5.99 -60.79
CA ALA A 227 -102.12 5.06 -61.43
C ALA A 227 -103.58 5.29 -60.98
N ARG A 228 -103.82 5.59 -59.69
CA ARG A 228 -105.16 5.92 -59.19
C ARG A 228 -105.70 7.22 -59.78
N VAL A 229 -104.85 8.25 -59.91
CA VAL A 229 -105.24 9.53 -60.54
C VAL A 229 -105.59 9.31 -62.01
N GLU A 230 -104.77 8.57 -62.75
CA GLU A 230 -105.04 8.20 -64.14
C GLU A 230 -106.37 7.44 -64.26
N ASN A 231 -106.56 6.40 -63.44
CA ASN A 231 -107.78 5.59 -63.44
C ASN A 231 -109.04 6.40 -63.09
N SER A 232 -108.94 7.41 -62.22
CA SER A 232 -110.08 8.27 -61.85
C SER A 232 -110.61 9.13 -62.99
N SER A 233 -109.75 9.46 -63.96
CA SER A 233 -110.12 10.26 -65.12
C SER A 233 -110.81 9.45 -66.23
N ILE A 234 -110.88 8.13 -66.09
CA ILE A 234 -111.44 7.24 -67.11
C ILE A 234 -112.97 7.18 -66.99
N THR A 235 -113.64 7.63 -68.04
CA THR A 235 -115.12 7.57 -68.17
C THR A 235 -115.60 6.58 -69.22
N ARG A 236 -114.72 6.13 -70.12
CA ARG A 236 -115.06 5.21 -71.22
C ARG A 236 -114.83 3.76 -70.83
N CYS A 237 -115.75 2.87 -71.22
CA CYS A 237 -115.69 1.45 -70.87
C CYS A 237 -114.53 0.67 -71.52
N ASP A 238 -113.97 1.18 -72.62
CA ASP A 238 -112.89 0.59 -73.41
C ASP A 238 -111.49 1.13 -73.09
N ALA A 239 -111.39 2.20 -72.30
CA ALA A 239 -110.12 2.84 -71.96
C ALA A 239 -109.26 1.95 -71.04
N GLN A 240 -107.94 2.05 -71.20
CA GLN A 240 -106.98 1.21 -70.48
C GLN A 240 -106.83 1.65 -69.03
N LEU A 241 -106.94 0.69 -68.10
CA LEU A 241 -106.67 0.93 -66.68
C LEU A 241 -105.17 0.74 -66.41
N SER A 242 -104.60 1.68 -65.66
CA SER A 242 -103.23 1.59 -65.15
C SER A 242 -103.19 0.63 -63.95
N PRO A 243 -102.37 -0.45 -64.00
CA PRO A 243 -102.26 -1.42 -62.92
C PRO A 243 -101.63 -0.79 -61.68
N LEU A 244 -102.06 -1.24 -60.50
CA LEU A 244 -101.36 -0.93 -59.27
C LEU A 244 -100.24 -1.97 -59.04
N ARG A 245 -99.24 -1.58 -58.25
CA ARG A 245 -98.13 -2.41 -57.80
C ARG A 245 -98.32 -2.87 -56.36
N THR A 246 -97.74 -4.01 -56.02
CA THR A 246 -97.67 -4.53 -54.65
C THR A 246 -96.70 -3.70 -53.80
N ALA A 247 -96.64 -3.98 -52.48
CA ALA A 247 -95.65 -3.36 -51.59
C ALA A 247 -94.19 -3.65 -51.98
N GLN A 248 -93.94 -4.68 -52.79
CA GLN A 248 -92.64 -5.06 -53.34
C GLN A 248 -92.34 -4.38 -54.68
N ASN A 249 -93.13 -3.37 -55.05
CA ASN A 249 -93.02 -2.64 -56.33
C ASN A 249 -93.19 -3.54 -57.57
N THR A 250 -93.93 -4.64 -57.47
CA THR A 250 -94.21 -5.55 -58.59
C THR A 250 -95.64 -5.40 -59.12
N PRO A 251 -95.87 -5.49 -60.44
CA PRO A 251 -97.21 -5.49 -60.99
C PRO A 251 -97.95 -6.77 -60.61
N VAL A 252 -99.25 -6.67 -60.34
CA VAL A 252 -100.08 -7.84 -60.05
C VAL A 252 -100.55 -8.49 -61.35
N ALA A 253 -100.41 -9.82 -61.44
CA ALA A 253 -100.90 -10.60 -62.58
C ALA A 253 -102.42 -10.46 -62.73
N ASP A 254 -102.90 -10.54 -63.98
CA ASP A 254 -104.33 -10.50 -64.34
C ASP A 254 -105.09 -9.25 -63.88
N PHE A 255 -104.38 -8.11 -63.79
CA PHE A 255 -105.02 -6.82 -63.59
C PHE A 255 -105.97 -6.50 -64.77
N PRO A 256 -107.21 -6.05 -64.51
CA PRO A 256 -108.18 -5.78 -65.56
C PRO A 256 -107.69 -4.67 -66.50
N ARG A 257 -107.67 -4.97 -67.80
CA ARG A 257 -107.13 -4.03 -68.81
C ARG A 257 -108.04 -2.84 -69.08
N SER A 258 -109.33 -2.91 -68.79
CA SER A 258 -110.31 -1.82 -68.96
C SER A 258 -111.47 -1.95 -67.99
N LEU A 259 -112.31 -0.91 -67.90
CA LEU A 259 -113.54 -0.94 -67.08
C LEU A 259 -114.48 -2.09 -67.46
N TYR A 260 -114.56 -2.44 -68.75
CA TYR A 260 -115.34 -3.59 -69.20
C TYR A 260 -114.85 -4.90 -68.54
N TYR A 261 -113.53 -5.15 -68.55
CA TYR A 261 -112.97 -6.36 -67.92
C TYR A 261 -113.10 -6.33 -66.39
N LEU A 262 -113.01 -5.15 -65.78
CA LEU A 262 -113.20 -4.97 -64.35
C LEU A 262 -114.61 -5.40 -63.89
N ASP A 263 -115.63 -5.05 -64.66
CA ASP A 263 -117.03 -5.41 -64.35
C ASP A 263 -117.31 -6.89 -64.58
N HIS A 264 -116.58 -7.55 -65.48
CA HIS A 264 -116.72 -8.97 -65.81
C HIS A 264 -115.71 -9.89 -65.12
N LEU A 265 -114.99 -9.42 -64.09
CA LEU A 265 -114.05 -10.25 -63.33
C LEU A 265 -114.72 -11.49 -62.70
N SER A 266 -114.00 -12.61 -62.72
CA SER A 266 -114.37 -13.85 -62.03
C SER A 266 -114.03 -13.77 -60.54
N GLU A 267 -114.63 -14.65 -59.74
CA GLU A 267 -114.40 -14.74 -58.29
C GLU A 267 -112.97 -15.19 -57.94
N GLU A 268 -112.34 -15.98 -58.81
CA GLU A 268 -110.95 -16.41 -58.65
C GLU A 268 -109.98 -15.24 -58.89
N THR A 269 -110.13 -14.52 -60.01
CA THR A 269 -109.26 -13.40 -60.36
C THR A 269 -109.35 -12.26 -59.33
N ILE A 270 -110.55 -11.94 -58.84
CA ILE A 270 -110.69 -10.91 -57.80
C ILE A 270 -110.05 -11.31 -56.47
N SER A 271 -110.02 -12.61 -56.14
CA SER A 271 -109.36 -13.11 -54.92
C SER A 271 -107.84 -13.04 -55.03
N ILE A 272 -107.28 -13.32 -56.20
CA ILE A 272 -105.85 -13.13 -56.49
C ILE A 272 -105.46 -11.66 -56.30
N LEU A 273 -106.24 -10.72 -56.87
CA LEU A 273 -105.97 -9.29 -56.74
C LEU A 273 -106.05 -8.82 -55.27
N PHE A 274 -107.06 -9.28 -54.51
CA PHE A 274 -107.22 -8.90 -53.11
C PHE A 274 -106.07 -9.41 -52.24
N LYS A 275 -105.65 -10.65 -52.43
CA LYS A 275 -104.51 -11.23 -51.72
C LYS A 275 -103.21 -10.49 -52.05
N ALA A 276 -103.01 -10.13 -53.32
CA ALA A 276 -101.83 -9.38 -53.77
C ALA A 276 -101.78 -7.95 -53.20
N TYR A 277 -102.93 -7.26 -53.11
CA TYR A 277 -103.02 -5.92 -52.54
C TYR A 277 -103.29 -5.89 -51.02
N LYS A 278 -103.37 -7.07 -50.37
CA LYS A 278 -103.74 -7.25 -48.95
C LYS A 278 -105.05 -6.55 -48.59
N LEU A 279 -106.06 -6.67 -49.45
CA LEU A 279 -107.40 -6.15 -49.22
C LEU A 279 -108.28 -7.18 -48.49
N PRO A 280 -109.24 -6.75 -47.64
CA PRO A 280 -110.18 -7.67 -47.00
C PRO A 280 -111.05 -8.41 -48.02
N GLU A 281 -111.01 -9.75 -48.01
CA GLU A 281 -111.70 -10.62 -48.98
C GLU A 281 -113.21 -10.82 -48.71
N GLU A 282 -113.74 -10.19 -47.66
CA GLU A 282 -115.12 -10.37 -47.21
C GLU A 282 -116.17 -9.69 -48.11
N GLY A 283 -117.32 -10.35 -48.26
CA GLY A 283 -118.52 -9.82 -48.94
C GLY A 283 -118.86 -10.53 -50.26
N THR A 284 -119.96 -10.11 -50.88
CA THR A 284 -120.40 -10.64 -52.18
C THR A 284 -119.46 -10.21 -53.31
N LEU A 285 -119.44 -10.95 -54.42
CA LEU A 285 -118.62 -10.62 -55.61
C LEU A 285 -118.82 -9.16 -56.05
N THR A 286 -120.06 -8.67 -56.04
CA THR A 286 -120.39 -7.27 -56.37
C THR A 286 -119.78 -6.27 -55.39
N ALA A 287 -119.84 -6.54 -54.09
CA ALA A 287 -119.25 -5.67 -53.06
C ALA A 287 -117.72 -5.64 -53.17
N ARG A 288 -117.09 -6.78 -53.47
CA ARG A 288 -115.64 -6.88 -53.71
C ARG A 288 -115.24 -6.13 -54.99
N LYS A 289 -116.00 -6.25 -56.08
CA LYS A 289 -115.76 -5.48 -57.32
C LYS A 289 -115.84 -3.98 -57.06
N LEU A 290 -116.83 -3.51 -56.30
CA LEU A 290 -116.95 -2.10 -55.94
C LEU A 290 -115.77 -1.62 -55.07
N ARG A 291 -115.33 -2.43 -54.11
CA ARG A 291 -114.15 -2.14 -53.28
C ARG A 291 -112.88 -2.07 -54.12
N LEU A 292 -112.72 -2.97 -55.09
CA LEU A 292 -111.61 -2.94 -56.04
C LEU A 292 -111.64 -1.65 -56.88
N ARG A 293 -112.80 -1.30 -57.43
CA ARG A 293 -113.01 -0.05 -58.19
C ARG A 293 -112.57 1.17 -57.40
N SER A 294 -113.02 1.27 -56.15
CA SER A 294 -112.62 2.35 -55.24
C SER A 294 -111.11 2.33 -54.95
N PHE A 295 -110.52 1.15 -54.73
CA PHE A 295 -109.10 1.01 -54.43
C PHE A 295 -108.17 1.39 -55.60
N ILE A 296 -108.57 1.08 -56.84
CA ILE A 296 -107.82 1.43 -58.05
C ILE A 296 -108.08 2.85 -58.55
N GLY A 297 -108.98 3.60 -57.89
CA GLY A 297 -109.24 5.01 -58.16
C GLY A 297 -110.36 5.31 -59.16
N VAL A 298 -111.16 4.32 -59.58
CA VAL A 298 -112.27 4.55 -60.53
C VAL A 298 -113.50 5.11 -59.80
N THR A 299 -113.90 6.34 -60.13
CA THR A 299 -115.14 6.97 -59.64
C THR A 299 -116.33 6.62 -60.54
N MET A 300 -117.54 6.51 -59.97
CA MET A 300 -118.78 6.12 -60.67
C MET A 300 -119.21 7.12 -61.74
#